data_AF-A0A1S9AUK4-F1
#
_entry.id   AF-A0A1S9AUK4-F1
#
_cell.length_a   1.000
_cell.length_b   1.000
_cell.length_c   1.000
_cell.angle_alpha   90.00
_cell.angle_beta   90.00
_cell.angle_gamma   90.00
#
_symmetry.space_group_name_H-M   'P 1'
#
loop_
_entity.id
_entity.type
_entity.pdbx_description
1 polymer ?
#
loop_
_entity_poly.entity_id
_entity_poly.type
_entity_poly.pdbx_seq_one_letter_code
_entity_poly.pdbx_strand_id
1 'polypeptide(L)'
;MRIVLVAGTLDIVTAIIVFGVLRGTATPVQILQSVASGVLGPAAYQGGASSALLGLGLHYLIALIWTTLFVTAARAWPVLRRHWARSGVLYGAAVWALMNLVVVPLSQVPPRPLTPVGIALNLGILVLMIGLPIAYLTRRFYGAGNQ
;
A
#
# COMPACT_ATOMS: atom_id res chain seq x y z
N MET A 1 1.47 12.47 9.32
CA MET A 1 0.93 12.92 8.02
C MET A 1 1.94 12.79 6.86
N ARG A 2 3.14 13.39 6.92
CA ARG A 2 4.10 13.38 5.78
C ARG A 2 4.48 11.96 5.28
N ILE A 3 4.71 11.00 6.19
CA ILE A 3 5.10 9.62 5.84
C ILE A 3 4.00 8.94 5.01
N VAL A 4 2.75 9.10 5.42
CA VAL A 4 1.56 8.52 4.76
C VAL A 4 1.44 9.05 3.33
N LEU A 5 1.59 10.36 3.14
CA LEU A 5 1.49 10.97 1.81
C LEU A 5 2.58 10.45 0.88
N VAL A 6 3.82 10.35 1.35
CA VAL A 6 4.93 9.84 0.52
C VAL A 6 4.71 8.38 0.16
N ALA A 7 4.49 7.49 1.15
CA ALA A 7 4.32 6.07 0.89
C ALA A 7 3.06 5.77 0.05
N GLY A 8 1.93 6.40 0.40
CA GLY A 8 0.68 6.26 -0.35
C GLY A 8 0.78 6.77 -1.78
N THR A 9 1.45 7.90 -2.01
CA THR A 9 1.65 8.44 -3.37
C THR A 9 2.57 7.53 -4.19
N LEU A 10 3.68 7.09 -3.61
CA LEU A 10 4.61 6.18 -4.27
C LEU A 10 3.91 4.89 -4.70
N ASP A 11 3.08 4.32 -3.83
CA ASP A 11 2.34 3.09 -4.11
C ASP A 11 1.33 3.27 -5.25
N ILE A 12 0.44 4.27 -5.19
CA ILE A 12 -0.59 4.45 -6.21
C ILE A 12 -0.01 4.88 -7.56
N VAL A 13 1.01 5.74 -7.57
CA VAL A 13 1.69 6.15 -8.81
C VAL A 13 2.40 4.95 -9.43
N THR A 14 3.08 4.12 -8.62
CA THR A 14 3.72 2.90 -9.12
C THR A 14 2.68 1.93 -9.68
N ALA A 15 1.54 1.75 -9.01
CA ALA A 15 0.46 0.92 -9.52
C ALA A 15 -0.06 1.44 -10.88
N ILE A 16 -0.26 2.75 -11.02
CA ILE A 16 -0.68 3.38 -12.29
C ILE A 16 0.34 3.16 -13.40
N ILE A 17 1.64 3.35 -13.11
CA ILE A 17 2.70 3.15 -14.10
C ILE A 17 2.78 1.66 -14.50
N VAL A 18 2.84 0.76 -13.53
CA VAL A 18 3.02 -0.68 -13.80
C VAL A 18 1.82 -1.29 -14.50
N PHE A 19 0.61 -1.07 -13.99
CA PHE A 19 -0.59 -1.73 -14.53
C PHE A 19 -1.23 -0.97 -15.69
N GLY A 20 -1.04 0.35 -15.76
CA GLY A 20 -1.56 1.19 -16.84
C GLY A 20 -0.59 1.38 -17.99
N VAL A 21 0.62 1.87 -17.73
CA VAL A 21 1.56 2.22 -18.80
C VAL A 21 2.37 1.00 -19.27
N LEU A 22 2.97 0.26 -18.34
CA LEU A 22 3.89 -0.83 -18.70
C LEU A 22 3.16 -2.10 -19.16
N ARG A 23 2.02 -2.41 -18.54
CA ARG A 23 1.25 -3.62 -18.86
C ARG A 23 0.02 -3.37 -19.74
N GLY A 24 -0.47 -2.14 -19.83
CA GLY A 24 -1.68 -1.83 -20.59
C GLY A 24 -2.94 -2.55 -20.09
N THR A 25 -2.95 -3.01 -18.83
CA THR A 25 -4.01 -3.89 -18.29
C THR A 25 -5.18 -3.14 -17.64
N ALA A 26 -4.97 -1.89 -17.23
CA ALA A 26 -5.99 -1.09 -16.55
C ALA A 26 -5.75 0.41 -16.71
N THR A 27 -6.81 1.20 -16.81
CA THR A 27 -6.70 2.67 -16.77
C THR A 27 -6.44 3.16 -15.34
N PRO A 28 -5.91 4.38 -15.13
CA PRO A 28 -5.76 4.96 -13.79
C PRO A 28 -7.08 4.96 -12.98
N VAL A 29 -8.20 5.21 -13.66
CA VAL A 29 -9.55 5.17 -13.06
C VAL A 29 -9.88 3.76 -12.60
N GLN A 30 -9.65 2.74 -13.43
CA GLN A 30 -9.90 1.34 -13.06
C GLN A 30 -9.02 0.85 -11.91
N ILE A 31 -7.79 1.34 -11.80
CA ILE A 31 -6.90 1.04 -10.67
C ILE A 31 -7.49 1.57 -9.37
N LEU A 32 -7.94 2.82 -9.36
CA LEU A 32 -8.61 3.41 -8.19
C LEU A 32 -9.95 2.73 -7.88
N GLN A 33 -10.76 2.45 -8.89
CA GLN A 33 -11.99 1.68 -8.73
C GLN A 33 -11.74 0.28 -8.18
N SER A 34 -10.58 -0.33 -8.48
CA SER A 34 -10.22 -1.63 -7.89
C SER A 34 -10.05 -1.55 -6.38
N VAL A 35 -9.55 -0.44 -5.84
CA VAL A 35 -9.51 -0.20 -4.40
C VAL A 35 -10.93 0.00 -3.85
N ALA A 36 -11.75 0.81 -4.54
CA ALA A 36 -13.15 1.02 -4.16
C ALA A 36 -14.00 -0.26 -4.17
N SER A 37 -13.64 -1.23 -5.01
CA SER A 37 -14.32 -2.53 -5.07
C SER A 37 -14.22 -3.32 -3.76
N GLY A 38 -13.31 -2.98 -2.85
CA GLY A 38 -13.29 -3.58 -1.52
C GLY A 38 -14.54 -3.29 -0.69
N VAL A 39 -15.21 -2.17 -0.93
CA VAL A 39 -16.47 -1.79 -0.24
C VAL A 39 -17.67 -1.94 -1.17
N LEU A 40 -17.55 -1.53 -2.43
CA LEU A 40 -18.66 -1.49 -3.40
C LEU A 40 -18.79 -2.76 -4.25
N GLY A 41 -17.83 -3.68 -4.16
CA GLY A 41 -17.79 -4.86 -5.01
C GLY A 41 -17.65 -4.53 -6.50
N PRO A 42 -18.18 -5.39 -7.39
CA PRO A 42 -18.13 -5.18 -8.84
C PRO A 42 -18.75 -3.86 -9.32
N ALA A 43 -19.69 -3.27 -8.55
CA ALA A 43 -20.35 -2.01 -8.90
C ALA A 43 -19.37 -0.82 -8.96
N ALA A 44 -18.21 -0.91 -8.28
CA ALA A 44 -17.19 0.14 -8.30
C ALA A 44 -16.73 0.53 -9.72
N TYR A 45 -16.70 -0.42 -10.65
CA TYR A 45 -16.24 -0.19 -12.02
C TYR A 45 -17.26 0.59 -12.87
N GLN A 46 -18.52 0.64 -12.44
CA GLN A 46 -19.59 1.38 -13.12
C GLN A 46 -19.71 2.83 -12.62
N GLY A 47 -19.21 3.13 -11.42
CA GLY A 47 -19.35 4.45 -10.80
C GLY A 47 -18.39 5.53 -11.32
N GLY A 48 -17.56 5.24 -12.33
CA GLY A 48 -16.65 6.22 -12.95
C GLY A 48 -15.77 6.99 -11.96
N ALA A 49 -15.74 8.31 -12.10
CA ALA A 49 -14.89 9.19 -11.31
C ALA A 49 -15.23 9.22 -9.81
N SER A 50 -16.51 9.08 -9.43
CA SER A 50 -16.90 9.09 -8.01
C SER A 50 -16.36 7.87 -7.27
N SER A 51 -16.44 6.68 -7.90
CA SER A 51 -15.84 5.46 -7.36
C SER A 51 -14.31 5.53 -7.35
N ALA A 52 -13.69 6.17 -8.34
CA ALA A 52 -12.24 6.40 -8.32
C ALA A 52 -11.80 7.32 -7.16
N LEU A 53 -12.54 8.39 -6.88
CA LEU A 53 -12.27 9.27 -5.74
C LEU A 53 -12.44 8.54 -4.39
N LEU A 54 -13.49 7.72 -4.26
CA LEU A 54 -13.65 6.85 -3.10
C LEU A 54 -12.46 5.90 -2.95
N GLY A 55 -12.05 5.26 -4.04
CA GLY A 55 -10.88 4.37 -4.07
C GLY A 55 -9.60 5.07 -3.64
N LEU A 56 -9.39 6.31 -4.09
CA LEU A 56 -8.26 7.14 -3.66
C LEU A 56 -8.31 7.45 -2.15
N GLY A 57 -9.50 7.78 -1.63
CA GLY A 57 -9.69 8.00 -0.20
C GLY A 57 -9.38 6.74 0.64
N LEU A 58 -9.93 5.60 0.22
CA LEU A 58 -9.68 4.30 0.86
C LEU A 58 -8.21 3.91 0.80
N HIS A 59 -7.54 4.17 -0.33
CA HIS A 59 -6.11 3.94 -0.50
C HIS A 59 -5.28 4.68 0.56
N TYR A 60 -5.51 5.98 0.73
CA TYR A 60 -4.79 6.76 1.75
C TYR A 60 -5.18 6.39 3.18
N LEU A 61 -6.41 5.94 3.42
CA LEU A 61 -6.82 5.39 4.72
C LEU A 61 -6.04 4.10 5.04
N ILE A 62 -5.92 3.18 4.08
CA ILE A 62 -5.13 1.95 4.23
C ILE A 62 -3.65 2.30 4.45
N ALA A 63 -3.09 3.23 3.68
CA ALA A 63 -1.72 3.70 3.86
C ALA A 63 -1.50 4.34 5.24
N LEU A 64 -2.49 5.08 5.76
CA LEU A 64 -2.47 5.66 7.10
C LEU A 64 -2.44 4.56 8.18
N ILE A 65 -3.27 3.52 8.06
CA ILE A 65 -3.31 2.40 9.01
C ILE A 65 -1.94 1.72 9.06
N TRP A 66 -1.41 1.27 7.92
CA TRP A 66 -0.12 0.59 7.88
C TRP A 66 1.05 1.47 8.33
N THR A 67 1.03 2.76 7.99
CA THR A 67 2.04 3.70 8.49
C THR A 67 1.96 3.83 10.01
N THR A 68 0.75 3.98 10.55
CA THR A 68 0.54 4.15 11.99
C THR A 68 1.02 2.93 12.76
N LEU A 69 0.68 1.73 12.32
CA LEU A 69 1.13 0.47 12.93
C LEU A 69 2.67 0.36 12.98
N PHE A 70 3.35 0.71 11.89
CA PHE A 70 4.82 0.66 11.88
C PHE A 70 5.42 1.72 12.80
N VAL A 71 4.92 2.96 12.76
CA VAL A 71 5.44 4.06 13.57
C VAL A 71 5.27 3.78 15.06
N THR A 72 4.11 3.27 15.49
CA THR A 72 3.85 2.92 16.88
C THR A 72 4.72 1.74 17.34
N ALA A 73 4.88 0.71 16.50
CA ALA A 73 5.80 -0.40 16.78
C ALA A 73 7.26 0.08 16.88
N ALA A 74 7.69 0.97 15.97
CA ALA A 74 9.05 1.53 15.93
C ALA A 74 9.34 2.46 17.12
N ARG A 75 8.30 3.03 17.74
CA ARG A 75 8.42 3.75 19.03
C ARG A 75 8.76 2.79 20.16
N ALA A 76 8.03 1.66 20.25
CA ALA A 76 8.21 0.67 21.31
C ALA A 76 9.49 -0.16 21.14
N TRP A 77 9.89 -0.45 19.89
CA TRP A 77 11.02 -1.31 19.57
C TRP A 77 12.07 -0.56 18.74
N PRO A 78 13.09 0.05 19.37
CA PRO A 78 14.14 0.80 18.67
C PRO A 78 14.90 0.00 17.61
N VAL A 79 14.92 -1.33 17.70
CA VAL A 79 15.54 -2.23 16.72
C VAL A 79 14.96 -2.02 15.30
N LEU A 80 13.67 -1.70 15.19
CA LEU A 80 13.00 -1.44 13.91
C LEU A 80 13.56 -0.20 13.22
N ARG A 81 13.99 0.80 14.00
CA ARG A 81 14.61 2.04 13.49
C ARG A 81 16.10 1.85 13.23
N ARG A 82 16.80 1.10 14.08
CA ARG A 82 18.23 0.79 13.90
C ARG A 82 18.48 0.00 12.61
N HIS A 83 17.62 -0.99 12.35
CA HIS A 83 17.69 -1.84 11.16
C HIS A 83 16.55 -1.54 10.18
N TRP A 84 16.33 -0.24 9.89
CA TRP A 84 15.21 0.25 9.09
C TRP A 84 15.05 -0.48 7.75
N ALA A 85 16.14 -0.78 7.03
CA ALA A 85 16.07 -1.43 5.72
C ALA A 85 15.51 -2.85 5.81
N ARG A 86 16.09 -3.69 6.70
CA ARG A 86 15.59 -5.05 6.97
C ARG A 86 14.16 -5.04 7.50
N SER A 87 13.88 -4.12 8.41
CA SER A 87 12.54 -3.95 9.00
C SER A 87 11.52 -3.54 7.94
N GLY A 88 11.87 -2.63 7.04
CA GLY A 88 11.02 -2.21 5.93
C GLY A 88 10.73 -3.32 4.93
N VAL A 89 11.73 -4.15 4.59
CA VAL A 89 11.53 -5.32 3.72
C VAL A 89 10.57 -6.33 4.36
N LEU A 90 10.86 -6.73 5.61
CA LEU A 90 10.00 -7.67 6.33
C LEU A 90 8.59 -7.12 6.53
N TYR A 91 8.49 -5.82 6.83
CA TYR A 91 7.20 -5.17 7.02
C TYR A 91 6.40 -5.09 5.73
N GLY A 92 7.01 -4.68 4.61
CA GLY A 92 6.32 -4.65 3.31
C GLY A 92 5.84 -6.04 2.87
N ALA A 93 6.63 -7.08 3.14
CA ALA A 93 6.20 -8.47 2.91
C ALA A 93 5.02 -8.88 3.80
N ALA A 94 5.03 -8.48 5.07
CA ALA A 94 3.92 -8.71 5.99
C ALA A 94 2.65 -7.96 5.55
N VAL A 95 2.77 -6.70 5.13
CA VAL A 95 1.66 -5.92 4.57
C VAL A 95 1.10 -6.60 3.33
N TRP A 96 1.97 -7.10 2.43
CA TRP A 96 1.52 -7.84 1.26
C TRP A 96 0.72 -9.09 1.63
N ALA A 97 1.24 -9.90 2.56
CA ALA A 97 0.55 -11.10 3.02
C ALA A 97 -0.80 -10.76 3.67
N LEU A 98 -0.85 -9.79 4.57
CA LEU A 98 -2.10 -9.40 5.24
C LEU A 98 -3.11 -8.82 4.25
N MET A 99 -2.67 -7.98 3.30
CA MET A 99 -3.57 -7.44 2.28
C MET A 99 -4.12 -8.54 1.38
N ASN A 100 -3.29 -9.45 0.87
CA ASN A 100 -3.71 -10.41 -0.15
C ASN A 100 -4.36 -11.67 0.44
N LEU A 101 -4.04 -12.05 1.67
CA LEU A 101 -4.52 -13.29 2.30
C LEU A 101 -5.63 -13.04 3.32
N VAL A 102 -5.81 -11.80 3.81
CA VAL A 102 -6.81 -11.47 4.82
C VAL A 102 -7.73 -10.34 4.35
N VAL A 103 -7.19 -9.14 4.10
CA VAL A 103 -8.02 -7.95 3.82
C VAL A 103 -8.79 -8.10 2.51
N VAL A 104 -8.12 -8.45 1.41
CA VAL A 104 -8.76 -8.60 0.10
C VAL A 104 -9.77 -9.76 0.10
N PRO A 105 -9.45 -10.98 0.59
CA PRO A 105 -10.43 -12.06 0.66
C PRO A 105 -11.66 -11.78 1.54
N LEU A 106 -11.51 -10.96 2.59
CA LEU A 106 -12.64 -10.55 3.45
C LEU A 106 -13.39 -9.32 2.92
N SER A 107 -12.90 -8.69 1.85
CA SER A 107 -13.53 -7.54 1.21
C SER A 107 -14.47 -7.96 0.07
N GLN A 108 -15.14 -6.99 -0.54
CA GLN A 108 -16.00 -7.22 -1.72
C GLN A 108 -15.20 -7.25 -3.04
N VAL A 109 -13.86 -7.16 -3.00
CA VAL A 109 -13.03 -7.22 -4.22
C VAL A 109 -13.32 -8.51 -4.99
N PRO A 110 -13.60 -8.44 -6.31
CA PRO A 110 -13.79 -9.64 -7.13
C PRO A 110 -12.59 -10.58 -7.02
N PRO A 111 -12.80 -11.91 -6.84
CA PRO A 111 -11.70 -12.86 -6.72
C PRO A 111 -10.75 -12.77 -7.91
N ARG A 112 -9.43 -12.73 -7.63
CA ARG A 112 -8.39 -12.72 -8.65
C ARG A 112 -7.39 -13.83 -8.35
N PRO A 113 -6.98 -14.61 -9.37
CA PRO A 113 -5.99 -15.67 -9.17
C PRO A 113 -4.63 -15.07 -8.79
N LEU A 114 -4.01 -15.63 -7.76
CA LEU A 114 -2.64 -15.31 -7.37
C LEU A 114 -1.66 -15.99 -8.33
N THR A 115 -1.31 -15.30 -9.41
CA THR A 115 -0.27 -15.78 -10.34
C THR A 115 1.13 -15.52 -9.77
N PRO A 116 2.14 -16.36 -10.06
CA PRO A 116 3.51 -16.13 -9.57
C PRO A 116 4.05 -14.74 -9.92
N VAL A 117 3.76 -14.27 -11.13
CA VAL A 117 4.16 -12.94 -11.61
C VAL A 117 3.41 -11.83 -10.85
N GLY A 118 2.10 -12.00 -10.62
CA GLY A 118 1.31 -11.04 -9.84
C GLY A 118 1.74 -10.96 -8.38
N ILE A 119 2.07 -12.10 -7.77
CA ILE A 119 2.65 -12.18 -6.42
C ILE A 119 3.96 -11.39 -6.38
N ALA A 120 4.90 -11.70 -7.27
CA ALA A 120 6.21 -11.06 -7.29
C ALA A 120 6.12 -9.53 -7.48
N LEU A 121 5.26 -9.07 -8.40
CA LEU A 121 5.06 -7.64 -8.64
C LEU A 121 4.42 -6.94 -7.44
N ASN A 122 3.30 -7.44 -6.94
CA ASN A 122 2.60 -6.80 -5.82
C ASN A 122 3.46 -6.82 -4.55
N LEU A 123 4.19 -7.91 -4.28
CA LEU A 123 5.12 -8.00 -3.18
C LEU A 123 6.25 -6.98 -3.32
N GLY A 124 6.86 -6.88 -4.51
CA GLY A 124 7.90 -5.91 -4.81
C GLY A 124 7.43 -4.46 -4.62
N ILE A 125 6.24 -4.12 -5.12
CA ILE A 125 5.65 -2.79 -4.94
C ILE A 125 5.46 -2.48 -3.46
N LEU A 126 4.85 -3.38 -2.68
CA LEU A 126 4.59 -3.13 -1.26
C LEU A 126 5.89 -3.07 -0.43
N VAL A 127 6.92 -3.86 -0.77
CA VAL A 127 8.23 -3.75 -0.12
C VAL A 127 8.89 -2.41 -0.43
N LEU A 128 8.92 -2.01 -1.70
CA LEU A 128 9.70 -0.87 -2.16
C LEU A 128 8.99 0.47 -1.95
N MET A 129 7.66 0.52 -2.03
CA MET A 129 6.85 1.74 -2.00
C MET A 129 6.12 1.97 -0.68
N ILE A 130 5.85 0.90 0.08
CA ILE A 130 5.23 0.98 1.41
C ILE A 130 6.27 0.70 2.51
N GLY A 131 6.84 -0.50 2.53
CA GLY A 131 7.71 -0.96 3.61
C GLY A 131 8.96 -0.10 3.81
N LEU A 132 9.78 0.05 2.76
CA LEU A 132 11.03 0.82 2.83
C LEU A 132 10.81 2.31 3.10
N PRO A 133 9.90 3.03 2.40
CA PRO A 133 9.69 4.46 2.64
C PRO A 133 9.15 4.73 4.04
N ILE A 134 8.20 3.92 4.52
CA ILE A 134 7.68 4.05 5.89
C ILE A 134 8.81 3.84 6.90
N ALA A 135 9.61 2.77 6.75
CA ALA A 135 10.69 2.48 7.69
C ALA A 135 11.79 3.56 7.70
N TYR A 136 12.21 4.01 6.52
CA TYR A 136 13.22 5.07 6.37
C TYR A 136 12.75 6.39 6.98
N LEU A 137 11.56 6.85 6.61
CA LEU A 137 11.02 8.12 7.09
C LEU A 137 10.71 8.07 8.59
N THR A 138 10.29 6.92 9.11
CA THR A 138 10.10 6.71 10.55
C THR A 138 11.43 6.83 11.30
N ARG A 139 12.51 6.21 10.79
CA ARG A 139 13.86 6.38 11.36
C ARG A 139 14.26 7.85 11.39
N ARG A 140 14.04 8.60 10.30
CA ARG A 140 14.37 10.03 10.21
C ARG A 140 13.54 10.86 11.19
N PHE A 141 12.25 10.57 11.31
CA PHE A 141 11.33 11.25 12.23
C PHE A 141 11.80 11.16 13.69
N TYR A 142 12.19 9.96 14.15
CA TYR A 142 12.68 9.78 15.52
C TYR A 142 14.15 10.19 15.71
N GLY A 143 14.97 10.16 14.66
CA GLY A 143 16.36 10.63 14.73
C GLY A 143 16.48 12.15 14.85
N ALA A 144 15.49 12.88 14.33
CA ALA A 144 15.43 14.34 14.44
C ALA A 144 14.88 14.84 15.79
N GLY A 145 14.23 13.98 16.59
CA GLY A 145 13.69 14.32 17.91
C GLY A 145 14.61 13.99 19.09
N ASN A 146 15.80 13.47 18.82
CA ASN A 146 16.84 13.16 19.82
C ASN A 146 18.03 14.14 19.76
N GLN A 147 17.84 15.29 19.11
CA GLN A 147 18.74 16.47 19.14
C GLN A 147 17.98 17.62 19.77
#